data_AF-A0A6B2FZC2-F1
#
_entry.id   AF-A0A6B2FZC2-F1
#
_cell.length_a   1.000
_cell.length_b   1.000
_cell.length_c   1.000
_cell.angle_alpha   90.00
_cell.angle_beta   90.00
_cell.angle_gamma   90.00
#
_symmetry.space_group_name_H-M   'P 1'
#
loop_
_entity.id
_entity.type
_entity.pdbx_description
1 polymer ?
#
loop_
_entity_poly.entity_id
_entity_poly.type
_entity_poly.pdbx_seq_one_letter_code
_entity_poly.pdbx_strand_id
1 'polypeptide(L)'
;MRSGQNLDINVVPAWNKGFSGTGVVVTILDDGIEHNHSDLAKNYDPNASWDINDEDPDPFPRYDIHDENKHGTRCAGEVSAAANNEICGVGVAFNSRIGGVRMLDGHVTDKVEAASLSLNPQYIDIYSSSWGPNDDGKTVEGPGTLARA
;
A
#
# COMPACT_ATOMS: atom_id res chain seq x y z
N MET A 1 16.98 -1.42 34.26
CA MET A 1 15.92 -1.10 33.28
C MET A 1 16.52 -0.15 32.26
N ARG A 2 16.69 -0.55 30.99
CA ARG A 2 17.16 0.37 29.95
C ARG A 2 15.98 1.26 29.55
N SER A 3 16.12 2.57 29.71
CA SER A 3 15.13 3.55 29.27
C SER A 3 14.90 3.39 27.77
N GLY A 4 13.63 3.30 27.32
CA GLY A 4 13.22 3.13 25.92
C GLY A 4 13.49 4.33 25.01
N GLN A 5 14.61 5.01 25.19
CA GLN A 5 15.11 5.99 24.21
C GLN A 5 15.78 5.16 23.11
N ASN A 6 15.29 5.26 21.86
CA ASN A 6 15.73 4.52 20.65
C ASN A 6 14.97 3.21 20.32
N LEU A 7 13.67 3.12 20.62
CA LEU A 7 12.82 2.03 20.10
C LEU A 7 11.90 2.57 18.99
N ASP A 8 12.49 2.86 17.84
CA ASP A 8 11.79 3.38 16.65
C ASP A 8 12.54 2.98 15.37
N ILE A 9 11.97 3.31 14.21
CA ILE A 9 12.55 3.01 12.89
C ILE A 9 13.71 3.96 12.49
N ASN A 10 14.10 4.89 13.37
CA ASN A 10 15.19 5.86 13.18
C ASN A 10 15.12 6.64 11.86
N VAL A 11 13.92 7.12 11.51
CA VAL A 11 13.66 7.81 10.23
C VAL A 11 14.08 9.29 10.25
N VAL A 12 14.09 9.93 11.41
CA VAL A 12 14.38 11.37 11.56
C VAL A 12 15.74 11.79 10.96
N PRO A 13 16.85 11.03 11.13
CA PRO A 13 18.11 11.35 10.46
C PRO A 13 18.04 11.33 8.92
N ALA A 14 17.18 10.51 8.32
CA ALA A 14 16.98 10.49 6.86
C ALA A 14 16.23 11.75 6.41
N TRP A 15 15.16 12.12 7.13
CA TRP A 15 14.41 13.36 6.88
C TRP A 15 15.30 14.61 7.03
N ASN A 16 16.17 14.65 8.04
CA ASN A 16 17.13 15.74 8.25
C ASN A 16 18.17 15.86 7.12
N LYS A 17 18.41 14.78 6.38
CA LYS A 17 19.26 14.79 5.17
C LYS A 17 18.47 15.14 3.89
N GLY A 18 17.17 15.41 4.01
CA GLY A 18 16.28 15.74 2.89
C GLY A 18 15.68 14.53 2.18
N PHE A 19 15.80 13.31 2.73
CA PHE A 19 15.22 12.10 2.13
C PHE A 19 13.84 11.82 2.71
N SER A 20 12.79 12.13 1.94
CA SER A 20 11.39 11.92 2.32
C SER A 20 10.59 11.16 1.24
N GLY A 21 11.26 10.45 0.34
CA GLY A 21 10.64 9.65 -0.72
C GLY A 21 10.33 10.39 -2.03
N THR A 22 10.75 11.64 -2.19
CA THR A 22 10.51 12.41 -3.44
C THR A 22 11.03 11.66 -4.66
N GLY A 23 10.16 11.49 -5.66
CA GLY A 23 10.48 10.81 -6.91
C GLY A 23 10.35 9.28 -6.87
N VAL A 24 10.00 8.71 -5.72
CA VAL A 24 9.71 7.27 -5.57
C VAL A 24 8.21 7.04 -5.67
N VAL A 25 7.82 5.99 -6.38
CA VAL A 25 6.44 5.53 -6.55
C VAL A 25 6.24 4.19 -5.84
N VAL A 26 5.31 4.17 -4.88
CA VAL A 26 4.94 2.97 -4.13
C VAL A 26 3.49 2.60 -4.46
N THR A 27 3.18 1.31 -4.51
CA THR A 27 1.79 0.83 -4.58
C THR A 27 1.48 -0.19 -3.49
N ILE A 28 0.26 -0.13 -2.97
CA ILE A 28 -0.26 -1.05 -1.97
C ILE A 28 -1.15 -2.09 -2.66
N LEU A 29 -0.76 -3.37 -2.65
CA LEU A 29 -1.54 -4.46 -3.23
C LEU A 29 -2.48 -5.04 -2.17
N ASP A 30 -3.74 -4.63 -2.14
CA ASP A 30 -4.62 -4.88 -0.99
C ASP A 30 -6.12 -4.77 -1.33
N ASP A 31 -6.96 -4.32 -0.39
CA ASP A 31 -8.41 -4.17 -0.49
C ASP A 31 -8.89 -2.82 -1.08
N GLY A 32 -7.94 -1.98 -1.52
CA GLY A 32 -8.20 -0.67 -2.11
C GLY A 32 -7.53 0.48 -1.35
N ILE A 33 -7.65 1.69 -1.90
CA ILE A 33 -7.11 2.91 -1.28
C ILE A 33 -8.15 4.03 -1.39
N GLU A 34 -8.52 4.63 -0.25
CA GLU A 34 -9.36 5.83 -0.20
C GLU A 34 -8.52 7.01 -0.72
N HIS A 35 -8.38 7.10 -2.03
CA HIS A 35 -7.44 8.02 -2.67
C HIS A 35 -7.82 9.50 -2.48
N ASN A 36 -9.05 9.79 -2.04
CA ASN A 36 -9.51 11.13 -1.67
C ASN A 36 -9.38 11.43 -0.17
N HIS A 37 -8.84 10.50 0.64
CA HIS A 37 -8.55 10.73 2.05
C HIS A 37 -7.67 11.96 2.19
N SER A 38 -8.00 12.84 3.14
CA SER A 38 -7.39 14.17 3.27
C SER A 38 -5.87 14.12 3.52
N ASP A 39 -5.38 13.01 4.06
CA ASP A 39 -3.96 12.76 4.30
C ASP A 39 -3.23 12.03 3.15
N LEU A 40 -3.96 11.53 2.14
CA LEU A 40 -3.40 10.76 1.01
C LEU A 40 -3.55 11.47 -0.33
N ALA A 41 -4.62 12.26 -0.51
CA ALA A 41 -5.00 12.82 -1.81
C ALA A 41 -3.89 13.62 -2.52
N LYS A 42 -3.02 14.29 -1.74
CA LYS A 42 -1.87 15.02 -2.28
C LYS A 42 -0.83 14.08 -2.94
N ASN A 43 -0.62 12.92 -2.34
CA ASN A 43 0.40 11.95 -2.75
C ASN A 43 -0.15 10.84 -3.65
N TYR A 44 -1.48 10.70 -3.73
CA TYR A 44 -2.14 9.69 -4.56
C TYR A 44 -1.72 9.76 -6.02
N ASP A 45 -1.38 8.61 -6.61
CA ASP A 45 -0.97 8.45 -7.99
C ASP A 45 -1.83 7.43 -8.76
N PRO A 46 -2.61 7.87 -9.76
CA PRO A 46 -3.43 6.96 -10.56
C PRO A 46 -2.60 6.03 -11.46
N ASN A 47 -1.35 6.39 -11.82
CA ASN A 47 -0.51 5.51 -12.63
C ASN A 47 0.10 4.35 -11.81
N ALA A 48 0.03 4.45 -10.49
CA ALA A 48 0.41 3.38 -9.57
C ALA A 48 -0.80 2.60 -9.05
N SER A 49 -1.97 2.77 -9.67
CA SER A 49 -3.25 2.30 -9.15
C SER A 49 -4.08 1.58 -10.20
N TRP A 50 -4.86 0.59 -9.76
CA TRP A 50 -5.82 -0.13 -10.60
C TRP A 50 -6.76 -0.97 -9.74
N ASP A 51 -8.01 -1.14 -10.16
CA ASP A 51 -8.94 -2.11 -9.58
C ASP A 51 -8.97 -3.39 -10.40
N ILE A 52 -8.40 -4.47 -9.85
CA ILE A 52 -8.39 -5.79 -10.47
C ILE A 52 -9.69 -6.55 -10.20
N ASN A 53 -10.40 -6.22 -9.10
CA ASN A 53 -11.65 -6.86 -8.75
C ASN A 53 -12.78 -6.45 -9.72
N ASP A 54 -12.85 -5.17 -10.08
CA ASP A 54 -13.90 -4.60 -10.95
C ASP A 54 -13.40 -4.24 -12.38
N GLU A 55 -12.10 -4.47 -12.66
CA GLU A 55 -11.45 -4.27 -13.96
C GLU A 55 -11.47 -2.81 -14.47
N ASP A 56 -11.23 -1.85 -13.59
CA ASP A 56 -11.26 -0.42 -13.89
C ASP A 56 -10.13 0.37 -13.18
N PRO A 57 -9.88 1.66 -13.50
CA PRO A 57 -8.73 2.38 -12.97
C PRO A 57 -8.93 2.95 -11.54
N ASP A 58 -10.10 2.81 -10.92
CA ASP A 58 -10.42 3.40 -9.62
C ASP A 58 -10.30 2.39 -8.47
N PRO A 59 -9.20 2.40 -7.70
CA PRO A 59 -8.97 1.42 -6.61
C PRO A 59 -9.76 1.76 -5.32
N PHE A 60 -10.80 2.59 -5.41
CA PHE A 60 -11.51 3.09 -4.24
C PHE A 60 -12.15 1.93 -3.46
N PRO A 61 -11.98 1.87 -2.12
CA PRO A 61 -12.49 0.75 -1.33
C PRO A 61 -14.02 0.77 -1.31
N ARG A 62 -14.62 -0.41 -1.40
CA ARG A 62 -16.05 -0.57 -1.19
C ARG A 62 -16.37 -0.48 0.30
N TYR A 63 -17.15 0.52 0.69
CA TYR A 63 -17.67 0.61 2.05
C TYR A 63 -18.76 -0.44 2.32
N ASP A 64 -18.70 -1.03 3.50
CA ASP A 64 -19.79 -1.83 4.05
C ASP A 64 -19.95 -1.60 5.56
N ILE A 65 -20.93 -2.29 6.14
CA ILE A 65 -21.30 -2.16 7.55
C ILE A 65 -20.23 -2.73 8.51
N HIS A 66 -19.30 -3.53 8.01
CA HIS A 66 -18.25 -4.18 8.78
C HIS A 66 -16.90 -3.48 8.63
N ASP A 67 -16.80 -2.53 7.68
CA ASP A 67 -15.60 -1.76 7.41
C ASP A 67 -14.45 -2.73 7.09
N GLU A 68 -14.70 -3.66 6.17
CA GLU A 68 -13.73 -4.72 5.81
C GLU A 68 -12.58 -4.15 4.98
N ASN A 69 -12.89 -3.29 4.00
CA ASN A 69 -11.94 -2.76 3.02
C ASN A 69 -11.19 -1.49 3.48
N LYS A 70 -10.54 -1.56 4.63
CA LYS A 70 -9.79 -0.44 5.22
C LYS A 70 -8.29 -0.65 5.27
N HIS A 71 -7.84 -1.86 5.00
CA HIS A 71 -6.49 -2.30 5.26
C HIS A 71 -5.49 -1.57 4.35
N GLY A 72 -5.75 -1.53 3.04
CA GLY A 72 -4.91 -0.84 2.07
C GLY A 72 -4.79 0.66 2.33
N THR A 73 -5.87 1.34 2.72
CA THR A 73 -5.84 2.77 3.09
C THR A 73 -4.96 3.03 4.31
N ARG A 74 -5.00 2.15 5.32
CA ARG A 74 -4.14 2.25 6.51
C ARG A 74 -2.67 2.07 6.13
N CYS A 75 -2.36 1.02 5.37
CA CYS A 75 -1.00 0.76 4.90
C CYS A 75 -0.46 1.90 4.02
N ALA A 76 -1.29 2.49 3.14
CA ALA A 76 -0.91 3.66 2.36
C ALA A 76 -0.54 4.86 3.23
N GLY A 77 -1.26 5.07 4.35
CA GLY A 77 -0.95 6.08 5.35
C GLY A 77 0.43 5.88 6.00
N GLU A 78 0.78 4.66 6.36
CA GLU A 78 2.09 4.34 6.94
C GLU A 78 3.25 4.72 6.01
N VAL A 79 3.06 4.57 4.69
CA VAL A 79 4.08 4.90 3.69
C VAL A 79 4.09 6.40 3.38
N SER A 80 2.94 6.98 3.02
CA SER A 80 2.89 8.25 2.29
C SER A 80 1.82 9.23 2.79
N ALA A 81 1.32 9.09 4.02
CA ALA A 81 0.52 10.15 4.64
C ALA A 81 1.28 11.49 4.61
N ALA A 82 0.59 12.57 4.26
CA ALA A 82 1.18 13.86 4.01
C ALA A 82 1.69 14.52 5.31
N ALA A 83 2.87 15.13 5.26
CA ALA A 83 3.42 15.85 6.40
C ALA A 83 2.88 17.29 6.49
N ASN A 84 2.82 17.82 7.71
CA ASN A 84 2.59 19.25 8.01
C ASN A 84 1.27 19.82 7.45
N ASN A 85 0.20 19.02 7.47
CA ASN A 85 -1.16 19.40 7.03
C ASN A 85 -2.19 19.44 8.18
N GLU A 86 -1.75 19.24 9.43
CA GLU A 86 -2.59 19.19 10.64
C GLU A 86 -3.63 18.05 10.67
N ILE A 87 -3.47 17.04 9.81
CA ILE A 87 -4.36 15.89 9.69
C ILE A 87 -3.59 14.64 10.13
N CYS A 88 -4.20 13.84 11.00
CA CYS A 88 -3.69 12.54 11.45
C CYS A 88 -2.19 12.54 11.84
N GLY A 89 -1.32 11.96 11.02
CA GLY A 89 0.07 11.64 11.32
C GLY A 89 1.01 12.00 10.16
N VAL A 90 1.97 11.12 9.86
CA VAL A 90 2.90 11.30 8.74
C VAL A 90 3.41 9.95 8.25
N GLY A 91 3.52 9.77 6.94
CA GLY A 91 4.11 8.58 6.34
C GLY A 91 5.63 8.60 6.43
N VAL A 92 6.27 7.44 6.44
CA VAL A 92 7.73 7.31 6.44
C VAL A 92 8.35 8.07 5.25
N ALA A 93 7.70 7.99 4.09
CA ALA A 93 8.07 8.62 2.83
C ALA A 93 6.99 9.62 2.40
N PHE A 94 6.68 10.60 3.26
CA PHE A 94 5.58 11.56 3.09
C PHE A 94 5.63 12.47 1.83
N ASN A 95 6.68 12.42 1.01
CA ASN A 95 6.76 13.08 -0.31
C ASN A 95 6.86 12.09 -1.48
N SER A 96 6.72 10.79 -1.24
CA SER A 96 6.56 9.78 -2.29
C SER A 96 5.19 9.86 -2.95
N ARG A 97 5.06 9.21 -4.11
CA ARG A 97 3.80 8.93 -4.77
C ARG A 97 3.26 7.61 -4.27
N ILE A 98 1.95 7.53 -4.01
CA ILE A 98 1.30 6.34 -3.48
C ILE A 98 0.12 5.95 -4.36
N GLY A 99 0.09 4.71 -4.82
CA GLY A 99 -1.08 4.11 -5.46
C GLY A 99 -1.64 2.96 -4.64
N GLY A 100 -2.71 2.37 -5.15
CA GLY A 100 -3.29 1.16 -4.59
C GLY A 100 -3.86 0.26 -5.67
N VAL A 101 -3.72 -1.04 -5.46
CA VAL A 101 -4.34 -2.07 -6.28
C VAL A 101 -5.40 -2.76 -5.46
N ARG A 102 -6.67 -2.57 -5.82
CA ARG A 102 -7.79 -3.30 -5.20
C ARG A 102 -7.87 -4.69 -5.82
N MET A 103 -7.46 -5.68 -5.04
CA MET A 103 -7.37 -7.09 -5.47
C MET A 103 -7.84 -8.10 -4.41
N LEU A 104 -7.95 -7.70 -3.13
CA LEU A 104 -8.39 -8.56 -2.03
C LEU A 104 -9.90 -8.51 -1.73
N ASP A 105 -10.67 -7.55 -2.28
CA ASP A 105 -12.13 -7.46 -2.09
C ASP A 105 -12.89 -8.34 -3.10
N GLY A 106 -12.47 -9.60 -3.20
CA GLY A 106 -13.01 -10.55 -4.18
C GLY A 106 -12.26 -11.87 -4.16
N HIS A 107 -12.60 -12.76 -5.11
CA HIS A 107 -11.91 -14.04 -5.21
C HIS A 107 -10.50 -13.85 -5.78
N VAL A 108 -9.49 -14.04 -4.93
CA VAL A 108 -8.07 -13.98 -5.34
C VAL A 108 -7.71 -15.26 -6.10
N THR A 109 -7.20 -15.11 -7.31
CA THR A 109 -6.72 -16.22 -8.17
C THR A 109 -5.28 -15.96 -8.58
N ASP A 110 -4.58 -16.97 -9.09
CA ASP A 110 -3.22 -16.82 -9.66
C ASP A 110 -3.16 -15.72 -10.73
N LYS A 111 -4.23 -15.55 -11.54
CA LYS A 111 -4.31 -14.46 -12.52
C LYS A 111 -4.39 -13.08 -11.85
N VAL A 112 -5.17 -12.96 -10.78
CA VAL A 112 -5.33 -11.71 -10.01
C VAL A 112 -3.98 -11.34 -9.38
N GLU A 113 -3.34 -12.28 -8.68
CA GLU A 113 -2.01 -12.07 -8.10
C GLU A 113 -0.97 -11.63 -9.15
N ALA A 114 -0.90 -12.35 -10.27
CA ALA A 114 0.03 -12.04 -11.35
C ALA A 114 -0.22 -10.66 -11.97
N ALA A 115 -1.48 -10.29 -12.19
CA ALA A 115 -1.85 -8.98 -12.73
C ALA A 115 -1.49 -7.86 -11.74
N SER A 116 -1.76 -8.04 -10.44
CA SER A 116 -1.40 -7.08 -9.40
C SER A 116 0.12 -6.90 -9.28
N LEU A 117 0.88 -7.98 -9.24
CA LEU A 117 2.35 -7.96 -9.13
C LEU A 117 3.04 -7.38 -10.37
N SER A 118 2.37 -7.38 -11.53
CA SER A 118 2.91 -6.88 -12.80
C SER A 118 2.31 -5.55 -13.25
N LEU A 119 1.60 -4.84 -12.36
CA LEU A 119 1.05 -3.53 -12.67
C LEU A 119 2.18 -2.51 -12.88
N ASN A 120 2.36 -2.01 -14.11
CA ASN A 120 3.26 -0.90 -14.43
C ASN A 120 4.70 -0.99 -13.83
N PRO A 121 5.44 -2.10 -14.03
CA PRO A 121 6.73 -2.35 -13.38
C PRO A 121 7.89 -1.48 -13.87
N GLN A 122 7.66 -0.68 -14.91
CA GLN A 122 8.61 0.34 -15.38
C GLN A 122 8.37 1.71 -14.73
N TYR A 123 7.31 1.85 -13.94
CA TYR A 123 6.89 3.09 -13.29
C TYR A 123 6.83 2.96 -11.77
N ILE A 124 6.28 1.84 -11.27
CA ILE A 124 6.19 1.57 -9.83
C ILE A 124 7.53 1.01 -9.36
N ASP A 125 8.12 1.65 -8.35
CA ASP A 125 9.42 1.26 -7.79
C ASP A 125 9.28 0.17 -6.72
N ILE A 126 8.22 0.25 -5.91
CA ILE A 126 8.02 -0.61 -4.74
C ILE A 126 6.56 -1.08 -4.67
N TYR A 127 6.39 -2.39 -4.49
CA TYR A 127 5.11 -3.03 -4.22
C TYR A 127 5.09 -3.47 -2.76
N SER A 128 4.04 -3.09 -2.02
CA SER A 128 3.83 -3.51 -0.64
C SER A 128 2.62 -4.43 -0.56
N SER A 129 2.80 -5.60 0.05
CA SER A 129 1.77 -6.64 0.15
C SER A 129 1.90 -7.37 1.48
N SER A 130 0.79 -7.56 2.17
CA SER A 130 0.69 -8.38 3.39
C SER A 130 -0.44 -9.40 3.29
N TRP A 131 -0.55 -10.03 2.12
CA TRP A 131 -1.40 -11.17 1.86
C TRP A 131 -0.54 -12.41 1.59
N GLY A 132 -1.17 -13.58 1.62
CA GLY A 132 -0.50 -14.86 1.44
C GLY A 132 -1.39 -16.01 1.88
N PRO A 133 -0.82 -17.21 2.06
CA PRO A 133 -1.54 -18.35 2.62
C PRO A 133 -2.13 -18.05 4.01
N ASN A 134 -3.11 -18.84 4.42
CA ASN A 134 -3.70 -18.70 5.76
C ASN A 134 -2.66 -18.90 6.88
N ASP A 135 -2.63 -17.97 7.84
CA ASP A 135 -1.77 -18.02 9.03
C ASP A 135 -2.31 -18.97 10.13
N ASP A 136 -2.72 -20.18 9.76
CA ASP A 136 -3.32 -21.16 10.67
C ASP A 136 -2.30 -22.15 11.28
N GLY A 137 -1.03 -22.01 10.90
CA GLY A 137 0.06 -22.90 11.31
C GLY A 137 -0.01 -24.30 10.70
N LYS A 138 -0.84 -24.51 9.67
CA LYS A 138 -1.06 -25.82 9.00
C LYS A 138 -0.95 -25.73 7.48
N THR A 139 -1.15 -24.54 6.92
CA THR A 139 -1.16 -24.30 5.48
C THR A 139 0.27 -24.16 4.94
N VAL A 140 0.56 -24.83 3.83
CA VAL A 140 1.78 -24.65 3.04
C VAL A 140 1.36 -24.44 1.59
N GLU A 141 1.48 -23.20 1.14
CA GLU A 141 1.10 -22.76 -0.20
C GLU A 141 2.07 -21.67 -0.65
N GLY A 142 2.07 -21.35 -1.94
CA GLY A 142 2.85 -20.27 -2.52
C GLY A 142 2.22 -19.83 -3.84
N PRO A 143 2.87 -18.92 -4.59
CA PRO A 143 2.30 -18.37 -5.81
C PRO A 143 2.03 -19.48 -6.83
N GLY A 144 0.93 -19.29 -7.56
CA GLY A 144 0.57 -20.09 -8.72
C GLY A 144 1.57 -19.92 -9.87
N THR A 145 1.24 -20.48 -11.03
CA THR A 145 2.17 -20.47 -12.17
C THR A 145 2.34 -19.10 -12.83
N LEU A 146 1.30 -18.27 -12.82
CA LEU A 146 1.32 -16.96 -13.46
C LEU A 146 2.04 -15.92 -12.60
N ALA A 147 1.96 -16.05 -11.28
CA ALA A 147 2.61 -15.15 -10.32
C ALA A 147 4.08 -15.50 -10.02
N ARG A 148 4.67 -16.48 -10.72
CA ARG A 148 6.10 -16.84 -10.56
C ARG A 148 6.98 -15.96 -11.43
N ALA A 149 8.07 -15.47 -10.83
CA ALA A 149 9.15 -14.72 -11.49
C ALA A 149 10.13 -15.63 -12.25
#